data_AF-A0A7X9JYP6-F1
#
_entry.id   AF-A0A7X9JYP6-F1
#
_cell.length_a   1.000
_cell.length_b   1.000
_cell.length_c   1.000
_cell.angle_alpha   90.00
_cell.angle_beta   90.00
_cell.angle_gamma   90.00
#
_symmetry.space_group_name_H-M   'P 1'
#
loop_
_entity.id
_entity.type
_entity.pdbx_description
1 polymer ?
#
loop_
_entity_poly.entity_id
_entity_poly.type
_entity_poly.pdbx_seq_one_letter_code
_entity_poly.pdbx_strand_id
1 'polypeptide(L)' 'MKDVVIVSTCRTAVGTFGGSLRDLNAATLGSIVMRE' A
#
# COMPACT_ATOMS: atom_id res chain seq x y z
N MET A 1 -22.21 21.98 -5.21
CA MET A 1 -21.42 20.93 -4.53
C MET A 1 -20.95 19.96 -5.61
N LYS A 2 -19.70 19.52 -5.60
CA LYS A 2 -19.19 18.54 -6.58
C LYS A 2 -19.18 17.17 -5.92
N ASP A 3 -19.64 16.15 -6.65
CA ASP A 3 -19.60 14.77 -6.17
C ASP A 3 -18.16 14.26 -6.18
N VAL A 4 -17.69 13.84 -5.01
CA VAL A 4 -16.36 13.25 -4.82
C VAL A 4 -16.58 11.80 -4.43
N VAL A 5 -16.14 10.89 -5.28
CA VAL A 5 -16.33 9.44 -5.13
C VAL A 5 -15.00 8.71 -5.13
N ILE A 6 -14.97 7.55 -4.48
CA ILE A 6 -13.82 6.64 -4.51
C ILE A 6 -13.94 5.77 -5.76
N VAL A 7 -13.00 5.93 -6.68
CA VAL A 7 -13.00 5.19 -7.97
C VAL A 7 -12.40 3.79 -7.82
N SER A 8 -11.34 3.65 -7.01
CA SER A 8 -10.67 2.38 -6.74
C SER A 8 -9.79 2.49 -5.50
N THR A 9 -9.44 1.35 -4.91
CA THR A 9 -8.51 1.23 -3.78
C THR A 9 -7.68 -0.04 -3.91
N CYS A 10 -6.39 0.03 -3.55
CA CYS A 10 -5.49 -1.11 -3.49
C CYS A 10 -4.61 -1.05 -2.22
N ARG A 11 -3.99 -2.17 -1.85
CA ARG A 11 -3.07 -2.29 -0.71
C ARG A 11 -2.15 -3.49 -0.87
N THR A 12 -1.01 -3.45 -0.20
CA THR A 12 -0.16 -4.64 0.00
C THR A 12 -0.71 -5.54 1.10
N ALA A 13 -0.20 -6.78 1.15
CA ALA A 13 -0.44 -7.70 2.26
C ALA A 13 0.09 -7.13 3.58
N VAL A 14 -0.56 -7.51 4.69
CA VAL A 14 -0.10 -7.14 6.04
C VAL A 14 0.92 -8.16 6.51
N GLY A 15 2.16 -7.73 6.70
CA GLY A 15 3.22 -8.55 7.26
C GLY A 15 3.16 -8.63 8.78
N THR A 16 3.83 -9.64 9.35
CA THR A 16 4.13 -9.73 10.78
C THR A 16 5.49 -9.09 11.08
N PHE A 17 5.70 -8.71 12.34
CA PHE A 17 7.00 -8.20 12.78
C PHE A 17 8.09 -9.27 12.58
N GLY A 18 9.20 -8.90 11.93
CA GLY A 18 10.26 -9.84 11.56
C GLY A 18 9.91 -10.82 10.43
N GLY A 19 8.74 -10.68 9.80
CA GLY A 19 8.24 -11.55 8.74
C GLY A 19 8.80 -11.22 7.34
N SER A 20 8.05 -11.62 6.31
CA SER A 20 8.48 -11.54 4.90
C SER A 20 8.73 -10.12 4.38
N LEU A 21 8.14 -9.09 5.00
CA LEU A 21 8.29 -7.69 4.60
C LEU A 21 9.37 -6.94 5.41
N ARG A 22 10.10 -7.61 6.31
CA ARG A 22 11.03 -6.95 7.26
C ARG A 22 12.15 -6.16 6.60
N ASP A 23 12.60 -6.61 5.43
CA ASP A 23 13.76 -6.05 4.74
C ASP A 23 13.37 -4.89 3.80
N LEU A 24 12.07 -4.56 3.73
CA LEU A 24 11.54 -3.45 2.95
C LEU A 24 11.29 -2.24 3.85
N ASN A 25 11.72 -1.06 3.39
CA ASN A 25 11.36 0.19 4.04
C ASN A 25 9.95 0.66 3.61
N ALA A 26 9.38 1.58 4.39
CA ALA A 26 8.02 2.08 4.16
C ALA A 26 7.85 2.77 2.79
N ALA A 27 8.86 3.49 2.31
CA ALA A 27 8.82 4.16 1.01
C ALA A 27 8.72 3.16 -0.14
N THR A 28 9.43 2.03 -0.04
CA THR A 28 9.40 0.94 -1.03
C THR A 28 8.06 0.22 -1.04
N LEU A 29 7.48 -0.05 0.15
CA LEU A 29 6.12 -0.60 0.23
C LEU A 29 5.08 0.37 -0.36
N GLY A 30 5.24 1.68 -0.12
CA GLY A 30 4.39 2.71 -0.70
C GLY A 30 4.49 2.79 -2.23
N SER A 31 5.69 2.69 -2.79
CA SER A 31 5.86 2.73 -4.25
C SER A 31 5.26 1.50 -4.94
N ILE A 32 5.27 0.33 -4.28
CA ILE A 32 4.59 -0.87 -4.79
C ILE A 32 3.08 -0.62 -4.87
N VAL A 33 2.44 -0.10 -3.81
CA VAL A 33 0.99 0.18 -3.83
C VAL A 33 0.61 1.17 -4.93
N MET A 34 1.45 2.18 -5.18
CA MET A 34 1.17 3.18 -6.22
C MET A 34 1.33 2.65 -7.65
N ARG A 35 2.00 1.51 -7.84
CA ARG A 35 2.24 0.90 -9.15
C ARG A 35 1.11 -0.03 -9.59
N GLU A 36 0.40 -0.64 -8.65
CA GLU A 36 -0.72 -1.57 -8.89
C GLU A 36 -2.04 -0.83 -9.15
#